data_AF-A0A4R0RIB6-F1
#
_entry.id   AF-A0A4R0RIB6-F1
#
_cell.length_a   1.000
_cell.length_b   1.000
_cell.length_c   1.000
_cell.angle_alpha   90.00
_cell.angle_beta   90.00
_cell.angle_gamma   90.00
#
_symmetry.space_group_name_H-M   'P 1'
#
loop_
_entity.id
_entity.type
_entity.pdbx_description
1 polymer ?
#
loop_
_entity_poly.entity_id
_entity_poly.type
_entity_poly.pdbx_seq_one_letter_code
_entity_poly.pdbx_strand_id
1 'polypeptide(L)'
;MFALAAFTTLALSAVSAVSGLVVPRASKPTTYAEGYLEPYNTYHTRYMAIQCYNKHSTPFFDACCHPLLATETLEANRAPECNPANQVSSSASSTQPAPTASDDGDCDEEPTSTAAPAPSSTHSATFFYQKGNQGACGHFNSDDALIAAMDKDRYGYDGNASPLCGKQVEITNTKNGKKVTVTVADDCPTCNNGNSIDLSVGAFTQIATKDDGEVPISWRFL
;
A
#
# COMPACT_ATOMS: atom_id res chain seq x y z
N MET A 1 16.25 -60.05 40.72
CA MET A 1 16.50 -59.13 39.60
C MET A 1 15.15 -58.59 39.14
N PHE A 2 14.74 -57.42 39.62
CA PHE A 2 13.56 -56.71 39.10
C PHE A 2 14.00 -55.27 38.84
N ALA A 3 14.06 -54.89 37.56
CA ALA A 3 14.36 -53.54 37.13
C ALA A 3 13.04 -52.79 36.93
N LEU A 4 12.82 -51.73 37.74
CA LEU A 4 11.76 -50.75 37.55
C LEU A 4 12.22 -49.74 36.49
N ALA A 5 11.52 -49.71 35.34
CA ALA A 5 11.68 -48.66 34.34
C ALA A 5 10.77 -47.48 34.70
N ALA A 6 11.37 -46.31 34.94
CA ALA A 6 10.64 -45.06 35.13
C ALA A 6 10.26 -44.46 33.78
N PHE A 7 8.95 -44.33 33.52
CA PHE A 7 8.42 -43.60 32.37
C PHE A 7 8.29 -42.11 32.73
N THR A 8 9.17 -41.28 32.16
CA THR A 8 9.04 -39.82 32.21
C THR A 8 8.13 -39.35 31.09
N THR A 9 6.91 -38.95 31.43
CA THR A 9 5.96 -38.32 30.49
C THR A 9 6.39 -36.88 30.22
N LEU A 10 6.87 -36.61 29.00
CA LEU A 10 7.16 -35.27 28.51
C LEU A 10 5.86 -34.60 28.07
N ALA A 11 5.32 -33.70 28.89
CA ALA A 11 4.13 -32.92 28.55
C ALA A 11 4.53 -31.84 27.51
N LEU A 12 4.08 -32.01 26.27
CA LEU A 12 4.30 -31.07 25.18
C LEU A 12 3.26 -29.95 25.26
N SER A 13 3.58 -28.86 25.94
CA SER A 13 2.75 -27.64 25.95
C SER A 13 2.90 -26.93 24.59
N ALA A 14 1.88 -27.07 23.74
CA ALA A 14 1.76 -26.31 22.52
C ALA A 14 1.47 -24.83 22.85
N VAL A 15 2.49 -23.99 22.75
CA VAL A 15 2.32 -22.53 22.76
C VAL A 15 1.78 -22.11 21.40
N SER A 16 0.48 -21.84 21.33
CA SER A 16 -0.14 -21.16 20.20
C SER A 16 0.34 -19.71 20.18
N ALA A 17 1.32 -19.39 19.33
CA ALA A 17 1.69 -18.00 19.04
C ALA A 17 0.56 -17.37 18.21
N VAL A 18 -0.30 -16.59 18.86
CA VAL A 18 -1.23 -15.70 18.18
C VAL A 18 -0.41 -14.54 17.63
N SER A 19 0.05 -14.66 16.39
CA SER A 19 0.63 -13.52 15.66
C SER A 19 -0.51 -12.55 15.34
N GLY A 20 -0.74 -11.60 16.24
CA GLY A 20 -1.59 -10.45 15.95
C GLY A 20 -0.98 -9.68 14.79
N LEU A 21 -1.72 -9.53 13.69
CA LEU A 21 -1.33 -8.66 12.60
C LEU A 21 -1.31 -7.22 13.15
N VAL A 22 -0.12 -6.69 13.43
CA VAL A 22 0.03 -5.29 13.84
C VAL A 22 -0.20 -4.44 12.59
N VAL A 23 -1.45 -4.04 12.38
CA VAL A 23 -1.80 -3.09 11.33
C VAL A 23 -1.23 -1.74 11.72
N PRO A 24 -0.33 -1.15 10.90
CA PRO A 24 0.21 0.16 11.19
C PRO A 24 -0.90 1.21 11.19
N ARG A 25 -0.83 2.18 12.11
CA ARG A 25 -1.89 3.19 12.23
C ARG A 25 -1.91 4.10 11.01
N ALA A 26 -3.06 4.18 10.35
CA ALA A 26 -3.27 5.04 9.18
C ALA A 26 -3.35 6.54 9.49
N SER A 27 -3.58 6.92 10.76
CA SER A 27 -3.76 8.31 11.16
C SER A 27 -2.92 8.67 12.38
N LYS A 28 -2.52 9.95 12.43
CA LYS A 28 -1.86 10.56 13.58
C LYS A 28 -2.72 10.33 14.83
N PRO A 29 -2.19 9.70 15.89
CA PRO A 29 -2.91 9.60 17.14
C PRO A 29 -3.18 11.00 17.72
N THR A 30 -4.36 11.21 18.30
CA THR A 30 -4.69 12.44 19.02
C THR A 30 -3.76 12.71 20.22
N THR A 31 -3.05 11.68 20.68
CA THR A 31 -2.05 11.74 21.75
C THR A 31 -0.64 12.03 21.24
N TYR A 32 -0.44 12.27 19.94
CA TYR A 32 0.87 12.60 19.40
C TYR A 32 1.25 14.03 19.82
N ALA A 33 2.41 14.19 20.47
CA ALA A 33 2.85 15.45 21.05
C ALA A 33 3.39 16.42 19.98
N GLU A 34 2.48 17.03 19.23
CA GLU A 34 2.81 18.04 18.23
C GLU A 34 3.55 19.23 18.84
N GLY A 35 4.56 19.71 18.12
CA GLY A 35 5.44 20.80 18.58
C GLY A 35 6.55 20.36 19.54
N TYR A 36 6.48 19.16 20.13
CA TYR A 36 7.54 18.57 20.94
C TYR A 36 8.30 17.46 20.19
N LEU A 37 7.58 16.66 19.41
CA LEU A 37 8.14 15.64 18.53
C LEU A 37 8.24 16.16 17.10
N GLU A 38 9.06 15.49 16.29
CA GLU A 38 9.10 15.70 14.84
C GLU A 38 7.68 15.57 14.23
N PRO A 39 7.42 16.14 13.04
CA PRO A 39 6.12 16.00 12.40
C PRO A 39 5.73 14.52 12.25
N TYR A 40 4.49 14.17 12.61
CA TYR A 40 4.02 12.78 12.60
C TYR A 40 4.26 12.10 11.24
N ASN A 41 4.02 12.83 10.14
CA ASN A 41 4.25 12.29 8.80
C ASN A 41 5.72 11.96 8.55
N THR A 42 6.66 12.79 9.02
CA THR A 42 8.10 12.53 8.91
C THR A 42 8.49 11.26 9.68
N TYR A 43 8.05 11.16 10.94
CA TYR A 43 8.25 9.97 11.77
C TYR A 43 7.65 8.72 11.11
N HIS A 44 6.39 8.81 10.69
CA HIS A 44 5.63 7.69 10.17
C HIS A 44 6.17 7.18 8.83
N THR A 45 6.58 8.08 7.93
CA THR A 45 7.23 7.71 6.66
C THR A 45 8.53 6.95 6.92
N ARG A 46 9.38 7.46 7.82
CA ARG A 46 10.60 6.74 8.22
C ARG A 46 10.29 5.38 8.84
N TYR A 47 9.30 5.33 9.74
CA TYR A 47 8.85 4.10 10.39
C TYR A 47 8.42 3.04 9.37
N MET A 48 7.73 3.41 8.29
CA MET A 48 7.40 2.47 7.20
C MET A 48 8.59 2.09 6.35
N ALA A 49 9.44 3.05 5.99
CA ALA A 49 10.54 2.83 5.06
C ALA A 49 11.59 1.83 5.61
N ILE A 50 11.80 1.81 6.92
CA ILE A 50 12.67 0.81 7.57
C ILE A 50 11.88 -0.36 8.19
N GLN A 51 10.60 -0.48 7.83
CA GLN A 51 9.67 -1.55 8.20
C GLN A 51 9.49 -1.75 9.71
N CYS A 52 9.50 -0.68 10.50
CA CYS A 52 9.40 -0.79 11.96
C CYS A 52 8.19 -1.59 12.48
N TYR A 53 7.09 -1.64 11.72
CA TYR A 53 5.90 -2.43 12.04
C TYR A 53 6.15 -3.94 12.13
N ASN A 54 7.23 -4.46 11.53
CA ASN A 54 7.59 -5.88 11.61
C ASN A 54 8.76 -6.15 12.57
N LYS A 55 9.32 -5.11 13.21
CA LYS A 55 10.53 -5.21 14.05
C LYS A 55 10.26 -5.01 15.54
N HIS A 56 9.01 -5.03 16.00
CA HIS A 56 8.69 -4.84 17.42
C HIS A 56 9.46 -5.83 18.32
N SER A 57 9.83 -5.36 19.52
CA SER A 57 10.63 -6.13 20.50
C SER A 57 12.04 -6.52 20.02
N THR A 58 12.61 -5.73 19.10
CA THR A 58 13.99 -5.90 18.65
C THR A 58 14.84 -4.68 19.03
N PRO A 59 16.16 -4.85 19.19
CA PRO A 59 17.07 -3.72 19.41
C PRO A 59 16.99 -2.66 18.30
N PHE A 60 16.68 -3.07 17.07
CA PHE A 60 16.50 -2.16 15.94
C PHE A 60 15.29 -1.24 16.15
N PHE A 61 14.19 -1.78 16.69
CA PHE A 61 13.00 -0.99 16.97
C PHE A 61 13.27 0.07 18.03
N ASP A 62 13.93 -0.33 19.12
CA ASP A 62 14.28 0.59 20.21
C ASP A 62 15.25 1.68 19.73
N ALA A 63 16.17 1.33 18.82
CA ALA A 63 17.13 2.29 18.27
C ALA A 63 16.51 3.23 17.22
N CYS A 64 15.70 2.71 16.31
CA CYS A 64 15.36 3.41 15.07
C CYS A 64 13.88 3.81 14.91
N CYS A 65 12.97 3.17 15.64
CA CYS A 65 11.53 3.22 15.33
C CYS A 65 10.73 4.17 16.24
N HIS A 66 11.41 5.02 17.01
CA HIS A 66 10.81 6.04 17.85
C HIS A 66 10.90 7.44 17.23
N PRO A 67 9.87 8.29 17.45
CA PRO A 67 9.91 9.69 17.04
C PRO A 67 11.12 10.41 17.62
N LEU A 68 11.68 11.32 16.83
CA LEU A 68 12.66 12.29 17.27
C LEU A 68 11.98 13.47 17.98
N LEU A 69 12.74 14.17 18.81
CA LEU A 69 12.31 15.50 19.27
C LEU A 69 12.27 16.47 18.09
N ALA A 70 11.42 17.50 18.16
CA ALA A 70 11.31 18.51 17.11
C ALA A 70 12.62 19.25 16.81
N THR A 71 13.60 19.19 17.72
CA THR A 71 14.92 19.82 17.60
C THR A 71 16.02 18.88 17.10
N GLU A 72 15.72 17.60 16.90
CA GLU A 72 16.68 16.57 16.51
C GLU A 72 16.58 16.24 15.02
N THR A 73 17.67 15.73 14.45
CA THR A 73 17.68 15.23 13.05
C THR A 73 18.08 13.76 13.01
N LEU A 74 17.65 13.07 11.95
CA LEU A 74 17.92 11.65 11.79
C LEU A 74 19.42 11.35 11.75
N GLU A 75 20.17 12.18 11.03
CA GLU A 75 21.59 12.02 10.79
C GLU A 75 22.44 12.32 12.03
N ALA A 76 21.99 13.25 12.89
CA ALA A 76 22.71 13.64 14.09
C ALA A 76 22.36 12.75 15.30
N ASN A 77 21.15 12.21 15.34
CA ASN A 77 20.60 11.57 16.54
C ASN A 77 20.34 10.06 16.39
N ARG A 78 20.60 9.47 15.21
CA ARG A 78 20.45 8.03 14.97
C ARG A 78 21.61 7.45 14.18
N ALA A 79 21.80 6.14 14.35
CA ALA A 79 22.80 5.40 13.62
C ALA A 79 22.45 5.33 12.11
N PRO A 80 23.45 5.15 11.22
CA PRO A 80 23.23 5.13 9.77
C PRO A 80 22.19 4.10 9.31
N GLU A 81 22.07 2.97 9.99
CA GLU A 81 21.07 1.93 9.70
C GLU A 81 19.62 2.38 9.99
N CYS A 82 19.42 3.41 10.80
CA CYS A 82 18.09 4.00 11.00
C CYS A 82 17.69 4.93 9.85
N ASN A 83 18.61 5.23 8.93
CA ASN A 83 18.35 6.04 7.75
C ASN A 83 17.86 5.15 6.59
N PRO A 84 16.62 5.34 6.10
CA PRO A 84 16.11 4.61 4.94
C PRO A 84 17.03 4.66 3.72
N ALA A 85 17.74 5.78 3.51
CA ALA A 85 18.66 5.96 2.38
C ALA A 85 19.84 4.96 2.40
N ASN A 86 20.18 4.42 3.56
CA ASN A 86 21.29 3.48 3.74
C ASN A 86 20.85 2.00 3.67
N GLN A 87 19.55 1.72 3.52
CA GLN A 87 19.01 0.35 3.47
C GLN A 87 19.08 -0.28 2.07
N VAL A 88 19.51 0.47 1.04
CA VAL A 88 19.58 -0.01 -0.36
C VAL A 88 20.92 -0.73 -0.60
N SER A 89 21.07 -1.93 -0.07
CA SER A 89 22.19 -2.82 -0.46
C SER A 89 21.85 -4.27 -0.15
N SER A 90 20.85 -4.84 -0.84
CA SER A 90 20.68 -6.29 -1.06
C SER A 90 19.38 -6.52 -1.83
N SER A 91 19.35 -6.32 -3.16
CA SER A 91 18.41 -6.96 -4.11
C SER A 91 18.55 -6.34 -5.51
N ALA A 92 19.66 -6.62 -6.17
CA ALA A 92 19.78 -6.41 -7.61
C ALA A 92 20.36 -7.69 -8.23
N SER A 93 19.50 -8.68 -8.49
CA SER A 93 19.80 -9.75 -9.44
C SER A 93 18.55 -10.55 -9.80
N SER A 94 17.93 -10.21 -10.95
CA SER A 94 17.46 -11.18 -11.94
C SER A 94 16.66 -10.44 -13.03
N THR A 95 17.35 -10.13 -14.12
CA THR A 95 16.74 -9.81 -15.42
C THR A 95 16.34 -11.11 -16.13
N GLN A 96 15.10 -11.19 -16.65
CA GLN A 96 14.74 -12.15 -17.69
C GLN A 96 13.69 -11.51 -18.63
N PRO A 97 13.78 -11.71 -19.96
CA PRO A 97 12.95 -11.00 -20.94
C PRO A 97 11.61 -11.70 -21.23
N ALA A 98 10.68 -10.90 -21.77
CA ALA A 98 9.34 -11.26 -22.22
C ALA A 98 9.31 -12.20 -23.44
N PRO A 99 8.26 -13.03 -23.60
CA PRO A 99 7.91 -13.62 -24.89
C PRO A 99 6.77 -12.84 -25.59
N THR A 100 6.87 -12.86 -26.91
CA THR A 100 6.05 -12.24 -27.94
C THR A 100 4.67 -12.90 -28.09
N ALA A 101 3.69 -12.10 -28.49
CA ALA A 101 2.34 -12.49 -28.89
C ALA A 101 2.31 -13.38 -30.14
N SER A 102 1.29 -14.26 -30.23
CA SER A 102 0.43 -14.48 -31.41
C SER A 102 -0.70 -15.48 -31.08
N ASP A 103 -1.87 -15.19 -31.65
CA ASP A 103 -2.82 -16.13 -32.30
C ASP A 103 -4.25 -16.21 -31.73
N ASP A 104 -5.16 -16.14 -32.70
CA ASP A 104 -6.62 -16.01 -32.69
C ASP A 104 -7.38 -17.24 -32.17
N GLY A 105 -8.64 -17.05 -31.77
CA GLY A 105 -9.55 -18.16 -31.49
C GLY A 105 -10.85 -17.75 -30.80
N ASP A 106 -11.85 -17.44 -31.61
CA ASP A 106 -13.27 -17.27 -31.30
C ASP A 106 -13.92 -18.59 -30.81
N CYS A 107 -14.71 -18.52 -29.73
CA CYS A 107 -15.95 -19.30 -29.56
C CYS A 107 -16.81 -18.77 -28.39
N ASP A 108 -18.01 -18.31 -28.72
CA ASP A 108 -19.15 -18.18 -27.82
C ASP A 108 -19.53 -19.54 -27.19
N GLU A 109 -19.83 -19.55 -25.88
CA GLU A 109 -21.17 -19.81 -25.32
C GLU A 109 -21.13 -19.93 -23.78
N GLU A 110 -22.15 -19.33 -23.15
CA GLU A 110 -22.57 -19.53 -21.76
C GLU A 110 -22.93 -21.00 -21.47
N PRO A 111 -22.80 -21.45 -20.21
CA PRO A 111 -24.05 -21.62 -19.48
C PRO A 111 -23.99 -21.15 -18.01
N THR A 112 -25.05 -20.45 -17.65
CA THR A 112 -25.55 -20.19 -16.30
C THR A 112 -25.48 -21.43 -15.40
N SER A 113 -24.78 -21.32 -14.27
CA SER A 113 -25.20 -21.98 -13.03
C SER A 113 -24.58 -21.34 -11.79
N THR A 114 -25.47 -20.95 -10.88
CA THR A 114 -25.27 -20.38 -9.55
C THR A 114 -24.19 -21.08 -8.73
N ALA A 115 -23.16 -20.32 -8.32
CA ALA A 115 -22.29 -20.65 -7.19
C ALA A 115 -21.93 -19.36 -6.42
N ALA A 116 -21.90 -19.48 -5.09
CA ALA A 116 -21.70 -18.42 -4.09
C ALA A 116 -20.53 -17.45 -4.37
N PRO A 117 -20.52 -16.22 -3.82
CA PRO A 117 -19.50 -15.24 -4.14
C PRO A 117 -18.13 -15.74 -3.66
N ALA A 118 -17.31 -16.16 -4.62
CA ALA A 118 -15.87 -16.16 -4.44
C ALA A 118 -15.43 -14.70 -4.18
N PRO A 119 -14.42 -14.44 -3.35
CA PRO A 119 -13.84 -13.11 -3.26
C PRO A 119 -13.17 -12.82 -4.60
N SER A 120 -13.91 -12.23 -5.54
CA SER A 120 -13.36 -11.72 -6.77
C SER A 120 -12.28 -10.71 -6.41
N SER A 121 -11.07 -10.93 -6.91
CA SER A 121 -9.99 -9.96 -6.94
C SER A 121 -10.37 -8.81 -7.89
N THR A 122 -11.45 -8.10 -7.56
CA THR A 122 -12.08 -7.08 -8.39
C THR A 122 -11.27 -5.80 -8.26
N HIS A 123 -10.81 -5.27 -9.39
CA HIS A 123 -10.25 -3.92 -9.43
C HIS A 123 -11.40 -2.96 -9.09
N SER A 124 -11.18 -2.08 -8.12
CA SER A 124 -12.19 -1.15 -7.63
C SER A 124 -11.67 0.28 -7.71
N ALA A 125 -12.60 1.24 -7.80
CA ALA A 125 -12.29 2.65 -7.65
C ALA A 125 -13.17 3.32 -6.61
N THR A 126 -12.54 4.15 -5.79
CA THR A 126 -13.17 5.11 -4.87
C THR A 126 -12.83 6.54 -5.29
N PHE A 127 -13.09 7.51 -4.42
CA PHE A 127 -12.66 8.88 -4.64
C PHE A 127 -12.03 9.57 -3.43
N PHE A 128 -11.16 10.55 -3.71
CA PHE A 128 -10.51 11.41 -2.73
C PHE A 128 -10.57 12.90 -3.07
N TYR A 129 -10.21 13.70 -2.08
CA TYR A 129 -9.99 15.14 -2.20
C TYR A 129 -8.54 15.44 -1.82
N GLN A 130 -7.81 16.20 -2.65
CA GLN A 130 -6.50 16.73 -2.29
C GLN A 130 -6.60 17.85 -1.24
N LYS A 131 -7.68 18.65 -1.26
CA LYS A 131 -7.89 19.79 -0.34
C LYS A 131 -6.71 20.76 -0.30
N GLY A 132 -6.04 20.95 -1.43
CA GLY A 132 -4.85 21.82 -1.53
C GLY A 132 -3.58 21.24 -0.91
N ASN A 133 -3.54 19.93 -0.61
CA ASN A 133 -2.30 19.24 -0.24
C ASN A 133 -1.53 18.78 -1.48
N GLN A 134 -0.22 18.63 -1.32
CA GLN A 134 0.66 18.05 -2.34
C GLN A 134 0.47 16.53 -2.36
N GLY A 135 0.28 15.95 -3.55
CA GLY A 135 0.24 14.49 -3.72
C GLY A 135 1.65 13.87 -3.67
N ALA A 136 1.74 12.55 -3.56
CA ALA A 136 2.99 11.79 -3.48
C ALA A 136 3.92 12.01 -4.69
N CYS A 137 3.36 12.40 -5.85
CA CYS A 137 4.14 12.80 -7.02
C CYS A 137 4.74 14.22 -6.94
N GLY A 138 4.56 14.94 -5.83
CA GLY A 138 5.18 16.25 -5.61
C GLY A 138 4.44 17.42 -6.25
N HIS A 139 3.19 17.24 -6.69
CA HIS A 139 2.39 18.31 -7.31
C HIS A 139 1.10 18.59 -6.53
N PHE A 140 0.70 19.86 -6.53
CA PHE A 140 -0.63 20.29 -6.08
C PHE A 140 -1.57 20.25 -7.27
N ASN A 141 -2.71 19.58 -7.12
CA ASN A 141 -3.80 19.61 -8.08
C ASN A 141 -5.10 20.04 -7.38
N SER A 142 -6.07 20.50 -8.16
CA SER A 142 -7.41 20.77 -7.64
C SER A 142 -8.17 19.46 -7.42
N ASP A 143 -9.20 19.49 -6.57
CA ASP A 143 -10.11 18.35 -6.38
C ASP A 143 -10.90 17.99 -7.65
N ASP A 144 -10.99 18.92 -8.60
CA ASP A 144 -11.64 18.76 -9.91
C ASP A 144 -10.68 18.27 -11.02
N ALA A 145 -9.38 18.11 -10.73
CA ALA A 145 -8.41 17.62 -11.70
C ALA A 145 -8.74 16.18 -12.13
N LEU A 146 -8.22 15.73 -13.27
CA LEU A 146 -8.35 14.33 -13.71
C LEU A 146 -7.12 13.54 -13.28
N ILE A 147 -7.02 13.26 -11.99
CA ILE A 147 -5.89 12.55 -11.39
C ILE A 147 -6.32 11.30 -10.61
N ALA A 148 -5.37 10.40 -10.42
CA ALA A 148 -5.51 9.17 -9.65
C ALA A 148 -4.39 8.99 -8.63
N ALA A 149 -4.76 8.42 -7.49
CA ALA A 149 -3.86 7.81 -6.53
C ALA A 149 -3.79 6.31 -6.84
N MET A 150 -2.58 5.81 -7.06
CA MET A 150 -2.36 4.39 -7.31
C MET A 150 -2.19 3.65 -6.00
N ASP A 151 -2.71 2.41 -5.91
CA ASP A 151 -2.40 1.51 -4.81
C ASP A 151 -0.90 1.50 -4.50
N LYS A 152 -0.55 1.50 -3.22
CA LYS A 152 0.82 1.60 -2.71
C LYS A 152 1.80 0.59 -3.33
N ASP A 153 1.39 -0.67 -3.46
CA ASP A 153 2.28 -1.72 -3.97
C ASP A 153 2.56 -1.50 -5.46
N ARG A 154 1.56 -1.02 -6.21
CA ARG A 154 1.71 -0.61 -7.60
C ARG A 154 2.52 0.68 -7.74
N TYR A 155 2.24 1.66 -6.87
CA TYR A 155 2.86 2.97 -6.88
C TYR A 155 4.38 2.84 -6.66
N GLY A 156 4.83 1.97 -5.76
CA GLY A 156 6.25 1.65 -5.64
C GLY A 156 7.11 2.82 -5.18
N TYR A 157 6.71 3.47 -4.07
CA TYR A 157 7.43 4.60 -3.47
C TYR A 157 8.75 4.16 -2.84
N ASP A 158 9.86 4.75 -3.29
CA ASP A 158 11.24 4.47 -2.82
C ASP A 158 11.83 5.59 -1.94
N GLY A 159 11.00 6.56 -1.54
CA GLY A 159 11.45 7.79 -0.88
C GLY A 159 11.45 9.02 -1.80
N ASN A 160 11.23 8.84 -3.11
CA ASN A 160 10.94 9.90 -4.08
C ASN A 160 9.63 9.61 -4.82
N ALA A 161 9.23 10.49 -5.74
CA ALA A 161 8.07 10.26 -6.60
C ALA A 161 8.20 8.94 -7.39
N SER A 162 7.11 8.18 -7.46
CA SER A 162 7.02 6.94 -8.25
C SER A 162 7.42 7.17 -9.72
N PRO A 163 8.04 6.18 -10.39
CA PRO A 163 8.20 6.21 -11.86
C PRO A 163 6.86 6.20 -12.61
N LEU A 164 5.74 5.92 -11.93
CA LEU A 164 4.40 6.04 -12.49
C LEU A 164 3.88 7.48 -12.49
N CYS A 165 4.46 8.38 -11.71
CA CYS A 165 4.05 9.78 -11.68
C CYS A 165 4.04 10.41 -13.08
N GLY A 166 2.94 11.07 -13.42
CA GLY A 166 2.75 11.67 -14.73
C GLY A 166 2.30 10.69 -15.84
N LYS A 167 2.33 9.37 -15.61
CA LYS A 167 1.76 8.41 -16.58
C LYS A 167 0.24 8.53 -16.61
N GLN A 168 -0.34 8.22 -17.76
CA GLN A 168 -1.78 8.23 -17.96
C GLN A 168 -2.37 6.83 -17.86
N VAL A 169 -3.59 6.76 -17.33
CA VAL A 169 -4.37 5.54 -17.20
C VAL A 169 -5.78 5.78 -17.70
N GLU A 170 -6.26 4.90 -18.58
CA GLU A 170 -7.66 4.84 -18.97
C GLU A 170 -8.38 3.87 -18.04
N ILE A 171 -9.45 4.34 -17.40
CA ILE A 171 -10.27 3.59 -16.45
C ILE A 171 -11.67 3.45 -17.01
N THR A 172 -12.22 2.25 -16.97
CA THR A 172 -13.59 1.93 -17.39
C THR A 172 -14.37 1.41 -16.19
N ASN A 173 -15.51 2.01 -15.87
CA ASN A 173 -16.45 1.46 -14.91
C ASN A 173 -17.20 0.28 -15.56
N THR A 174 -17.01 -0.93 -15.04
CA THR A 174 -17.54 -2.15 -15.66
C THR A 174 -19.03 -2.34 -15.45
N LYS A 175 -19.67 -1.58 -14.54
CA LYS A 175 -21.14 -1.58 -14.37
C LYS A 175 -21.86 -0.78 -15.44
N ASN A 176 -21.28 0.31 -15.95
CA ASN A 176 -21.98 1.25 -16.83
C ASN A 176 -21.24 1.61 -18.13
N GLY A 177 -20.01 1.10 -18.33
CA GLY A 177 -19.20 1.30 -19.52
C GLY A 177 -18.58 2.70 -19.68
N LYS A 178 -18.79 3.63 -18.73
CA LYS A 178 -18.20 4.96 -18.76
C LYS A 178 -16.70 4.90 -18.54
N LYS A 179 -15.98 5.83 -19.15
CA LYS A 179 -14.51 5.89 -19.11
C LYS A 179 -13.99 7.25 -18.69
N VAL A 180 -12.82 7.26 -18.07
CA VAL A 180 -12.05 8.47 -17.79
C VAL A 180 -10.57 8.18 -17.97
N THR A 181 -9.85 9.13 -18.55
CA THR A 181 -8.38 9.12 -18.58
C THR A 181 -7.86 10.05 -17.50
N VAL A 182 -6.94 9.54 -16.69
CA VAL A 182 -6.38 10.26 -15.54
C VAL A 182 -4.86 10.20 -15.55
N THR A 183 -4.23 11.18 -14.90
CA THR A 183 -2.79 11.18 -14.62
C THR A 183 -2.52 10.62 -13.23
N VAL A 184 -1.56 9.71 -13.11
CA VAL A 184 -1.07 9.23 -11.80
C VAL A 184 -0.36 10.39 -11.09
N ALA A 185 -0.90 10.82 -9.95
CA ALA A 185 -0.41 11.99 -9.22
C ALA A 185 -0.21 11.72 -7.72
N ASP A 186 -0.63 10.56 -7.22
CA ASP A 186 -0.61 10.27 -5.79
C ASP A 186 -0.44 8.77 -5.49
N ASP A 187 -0.16 8.49 -4.22
CA ASP A 187 -0.16 7.15 -3.60
C ASP A 187 -1.50 6.97 -2.84
N CYS A 188 -2.05 5.77 -2.90
CA CYS A 188 -3.21 5.34 -2.11
C CYS A 188 -2.79 4.24 -1.13
N PRO A 189 -2.32 4.58 0.08
CA PRO A 189 -1.87 3.60 1.07
C PRO A 189 -3.00 2.74 1.65
N THR A 190 -4.25 3.19 1.50
CA THR A 190 -5.44 2.53 2.04
C THR A 190 -6.23 1.78 0.97
N CYS A 191 -5.74 1.72 -0.27
CA CYS A 191 -6.39 0.98 -1.33
C CYS A 191 -6.43 -0.51 -0.99
N ASN A 192 -7.60 -1.13 -1.19
CA ASN A 192 -7.91 -2.45 -0.63
C ASN A 192 -7.15 -3.60 -1.32
N ASN A 193 -6.59 -3.38 -2.51
CA ASN A 193 -5.82 -4.37 -3.25
C ASN A 193 -4.88 -3.70 -4.27
N GLY A 194 -3.87 -4.46 -4.72
CA GLY A 194 -2.80 -4.05 -5.65
C GLY A 194 -3.20 -3.51 -7.02
N ASN A 195 -4.51 -3.39 -7.28
CA ASN A 195 -5.07 -2.91 -8.54
C ASN A 195 -6.22 -1.90 -8.35
N SER A 196 -6.50 -1.50 -7.10
CA SER A 196 -7.51 -0.48 -6.82
C SER A 196 -6.93 0.92 -7.09
N ILE A 197 -7.79 1.83 -7.53
CA ILE A 197 -7.41 3.21 -7.88
C ILE A 197 -8.32 4.17 -7.15
N ASP A 198 -7.77 5.12 -6.39
CA ASP A 198 -8.55 6.17 -5.76
C ASP A 198 -8.54 7.43 -6.63
N LEU A 199 -9.70 7.87 -7.10
CA LEU A 199 -9.82 8.94 -8.09
C LEU A 199 -10.07 10.29 -7.44
N SER A 200 -9.48 11.35 -7.97
CA SER A 200 -9.95 12.69 -7.62
C SER A 200 -11.46 12.81 -7.89
N VAL A 201 -12.17 13.61 -7.12
CA VAL A 201 -13.62 13.80 -7.29
C VAL A 201 -13.98 14.22 -8.72
N GLY A 202 -13.17 15.10 -9.33
CA GLY A 202 -13.32 15.47 -10.74
C GLY A 202 -13.25 14.28 -11.69
N ALA A 203 -12.34 13.33 -11.47
CA ALA A 203 -12.24 12.10 -12.27
C ALA A 203 -13.36 11.09 -11.97
N PHE A 204 -13.65 10.83 -10.69
CA PHE A 204 -14.64 9.84 -10.28
C PHE A 204 -16.04 10.17 -10.83
N THR A 205 -16.40 11.45 -10.79
CA THR A 205 -17.71 11.93 -11.25
C THR A 205 -17.93 11.81 -12.77
N GLN A 206 -16.89 11.50 -13.54
CA GLN A 206 -17.03 11.16 -14.96
C GLN A 206 -17.58 9.74 -15.18
N ILE A 207 -17.32 8.82 -14.24
CA ILE A 207 -17.67 7.40 -14.39
C ILE A 207 -18.69 6.88 -13.37
N ALA A 208 -18.93 7.61 -12.27
CA ALA A 208 -19.84 7.25 -11.20
C ALA A 208 -20.38 8.51 -10.49
N THR A 209 -21.32 8.35 -9.56
CA THR A 209 -21.75 9.41 -8.64
C THR A 209 -21.09 9.19 -7.29
N LYS A 210 -20.84 10.26 -6.51
CA LYS A 210 -20.23 10.11 -5.17
C LYS A 210 -21.05 9.21 -4.23
N ASP A 211 -22.36 9.13 -4.43
CA ASP A 211 -23.26 8.27 -3.65
C ASP A 211 -22.99 6.78 -3.89
N ASP A 212 -22.38 6.42 -5.03
CA ASP A 212 -21.96 5.05 -5.31
C ASP A 212 -20.79 4.60 -4.42
N GLY A 213 -19.97 5.55 -3.94
CA GLY A 213 -18.83 5.32 -3.02
C GLY A 213 -17.65 4.56 -3.66
N GLU A 214 -17.90 3.34 -4.09
CA GLU A 214 -16.94 2.42 -4.71
C GLU A 214 -17.58 1.74 -5.93
N VAL A 215 -16.86 1.72 -7.05
CA VAL A 215 -17.33 1.10 -8.30
C VAL A 215 -16.32 0.09 -8.82
N PRO A 216 -16.77 -1.02 -9.44
CA PRO A 216 -15.87 -1.94 -10.10
C PRO A 216 -15.33 -1.30 -11.38
N ILE A 217 -14.04 -1.52 -11.63
CA ILE A 217 -13.37 -0.93 -12.79
C ILE A 217 -12.53 -1.98 -13.54
N SER A 218 -12.13 -1.62 -14.74
CA SER A 218 -10.96 -2.15 -15.43
C SER A 218 -10.10 -0.98 -15.90
N TRP A 219 -8.79 -1.15 -16.00
CA TRP A 219 -7.91 -0.05 -16.39
C TRP A 219 -6.64 -0.52 -17.10
N ARG A 220 -6.02 0.40 -17.85
CA ARG A 220 -4.73 0.19 -18.52
C ARG A 220 -3.91 1.47 -18.58
N PHE A 221 -2.59 1.33 -18.56
CA PHE A 221 -1.68 2.44 -18.89
C PHE A 221 -1.79 2.80 -20.38
N LEU A 222 -1.59 4.09 -20.69
CA LEU A 222 -1.51 4.63 -22.05
C LEU A 222 -0.05 4.90 -22.46
#